data_AF-A0AAV2FVE1-F1
#
_entry.id   AF-A0AAV2FVE1-F1
#
_cell.length_a   1.000
_cell.length_b   1.000
_cell.length_c   1.000
_cell.angle_alpha   90.00
_cell.angle_beta   90.00
_cell.angle_gamma   90.00
#
_symmetry.space_group_name_H-M   'P 1'
#
loop_
_entity.id
_entity.type
_entity.pdbx_description
1 polymer ?
#
loop_
_entity_poly.entity_id
_entity_poly.type
_entity_poly.pdbx_seq_one_letter_code
_entity_poly.pdbx_strand_id
1 'polypeptide(L)'
;MCIDFTNLNATCPKGAYPLPRIYLIDTTTNHETLSLLDIFYGYHQIRLSEEDQEKTTFMTHMGNFCYTVMLFGLKNAGATYHRMIDAVFKNQLGRNMEAYVDDVLVNSKKEVDHLKDPREMFDNLKRERLRLNLLKYVFGAKAVKF
;
A
#
# COMPACT_ATOMS: atom_id res chain seq x y z
N MET A 1 3.04 -11.57 -16.51
CA MET A 1 4.31 -11.22 -17.16
C MET A 1 5.20 -10.60 -16.09
N CYS A 2 6.45 -11.07 -15.95
CA CYS A 2 7.42 -10.52 -15.01
C CYS A 2 8.57 -9.94 -15.82
N ILE A 3 8.94 -8.68 -15.58
CA ILE A 3 10.02 -8.01 -16.27
C ILE A 3 11.21 -7.90 -15.32
N ASP A 4 12.40 -8.27 -15.79
CA ASP A 4 13.62 -8.12 -15.02
C ASP A 4 14.12 -6.68 -15.06
N PHE A 5 13.90 -5.95 -13.95
CA PHE A 5 14.36 -4.58 -13.78
C PHE A 5 15.74 -4.48 -13.12
N THR A 6 16.53 -5.55 -13.01
CA THR A 6 17.82 -5.54 -12.30
C THR A 6 18.75 -4.44 -12.79
N ASN A 7 18.93 -4.31 -14.12
CA ASN A 7 19.81 -3.29 -14.69
C ASN A 7 19.25 -1.87 -14.48
N LEU A 8 17.94 -1.69 -14.65
CA LEU A 8 17.27 -0.41 -14.40
C LEU A 8 17.49 0.01 -12.93
N ASN A 9 17.22 -0.90 -11.99
CA ASN A 9 17.36 -0.68 -10.56
C ASN A 9 18.80 -0.36 -10.12
N ALA A 10 19.81 -0.93 -10.81
CA ALA A 10 21.21 -0.63 -10.53
C ALA A 10 21.54 0.86 -10.78
N THR A 11 20.94 1.45 -11.81
CA THR A 11 21.15 2.86 -12.18
C THR A 11 20.22 3.84 -11.46
N CYS A 12 19.05 3.37 -10.98
CA CYS A 12 18.11 4.23 -10.27
C CYS A 12 18.65 4.69 -8.90
N PRO A 13 18.63 6.00 -8.59
CA PRO A 13 18.87 6.49 -7.23
C PRO A 13 17.89 5.85 -6.24
N LYS A 14 18.37 5.49 -5.05
CA LYS A 14 17.52 4.92 -3.99
C LYS A 14 16.69 6.03 -3.36
N GLY A 15 15.37 5.85 -3.33
CA GLY A 15 14.47 6.75 -2.61
C GLY A 15 14.74 6.70 -1.10
N ALA A 16 14.87 7.87 -0.48
CA ALA A 16 15.16 8.01 0.96
C ALA A 16 13.90 7.95 1.85
N TYR A 17 12.76 7.44 1.35
CA TYR A 17 11.55 7.38 2.16
C TYR A 17 11.67 6.28 3.22
N PRO A 18 11.43 6.58 4.50
CA PRO A 18 11.51 5.56 5.54
C PRO A 18 10.41 4.53 5.31
N LEU A 19 10.79 3.25 5.38
CA LEU A 19 9.82 2.16 5.44
C LEU A 19 9.53 1.86 6.91
N PRO A 20 8.28 1.47 7.23
CA PRO A 20 7.87 1.18 8.58
C PRO A 20 8.60 -0.07 9.07
N ARG A 21 8.92 -0.12 10.35
CA ARG A 21 9.59 -1.27 10.98
C ARG A 21 8.56 -2.22 11.57
N ILE A 22 8.89 -3.52 11.64
CA ILE A 22 7.98 -4.63 12.02
C ILE A 22 7.32 -4.49 13.40
N TYR A 23 7.79 -3.60 14.29
CA TYR A 23 7.24 -3.43 15.65
C TYR A 23 5.77 -2.94 15.70
N LEU A 24 5.16 -2.64 14.55
CA LEU A 24 3.72 -2.36 14.42
C LEU A 24 2.83 -3.47 14.99
N ILE A 25 3.33 -4.70 15.11
CA ILE A 25 2.60 -5.80 15.77
C ILE A 25 2.34 -5.49 17.25
N ASP A 26 3.26 -4.82 17.94
CA ASP A 26 3.12 -4.55 19.39
C ASP A 26 1.99 -3.56 19.71
N THR A 27 1.64 -2.66 18.77
CA THR A 27 0.55 -1.68 18.97
C THR A 27 -0.84 -2.32 18.89
N THR A 28 -0.97 -3.54 18.35
CA THR A 28 -2.24 -4.27 18.26
C THR A 28 -2.68 -4.89 19.58
N THR A 29 -1.76 -5.09 20.53
CA THR A 29 -1.99 -5.82 21.79
C THR A 29 -3.06 -5.18 22.71
N ASN A 30 -3.33 -3.89 22.54
CA ASN A 30 -4.30 -3.12 23.36
C ASN A 30 -5.63 -2.80 22.64
N HIS A 31 -5.91 -3.45 21.51
CA HIS A 31 -7.12 -3.19 20.73
C HIS A 31 -8.04 -4.42 20.73
N GLU A 32 -9.34 -4.20 20.93
CA GLU A 32 -10.35 -5.27 21.02
C GLU A 32 -10.73 -5.84 19.63
N THR A 33 -10.57 -5.03 18.58
CA THR A 33 -11.04 -5.39 17.24
C THR A 33 -10.11 -4.84 16.16
N LEU A 34 -9.76 -5.71 15.22
CA LEU A 34 -8.82 -5.47 14.14
C LEU A 34 -9.52 -5.68 12.79
N SER A 35 -9.23 -4.80 11.83
CA SER A 35 -9.60 -4.98 10.43
C SER A 35 -8.35 -4.91 9.56
N LEU A 36 -8.05 -5.98 8.81
CA LEU A 36 -6.90 -6.06 7.91
C LEU A 36 -7.34 -5.77 6.47
N LEU A 37 -6.53 -4.98 5.78
CA LEU A 37 -6.81 -4.48 4.44
C LEU A 37 -5.66 -4.80 3.51
N ASP A 38 -6.02 -5.29 2.33
CA ASP A 38 -5.15 -5.32 1.15
C ASP A 38 -5.70 -4.30 0.14
N ILE A 39 -4.91 -3.28 -0.20
CA ILE A 39 -5.27 -2.28 -1.22
C ILE A 39 -5.10 -2.93 -2.59
N PHE A 40 -6.20 -3.00 -3.36
CA PHE A 40 -6.29 -3.80 -4.59
C PHE A 40 -5.18 -3.47 -5.59
N TYR A 41 -4.47 -4.46 -6.12
CA TYR A 41 -3.39 -4.22 -7.08
C TYR A 41 -2.26 -3.27 -6.60
N GLY A 42 -2.17 -2.92 -5.31
CA GLY A 42 -1.11 -2.16 -4.66
C GLY A 42 -0.46 -1.09 -5.55
N TYR A 43 0.78 -1.35 -5.96
CA TYR A 43 1.59 -0.50 -6.84
C TYR A 43 0.90 -0.10 -8.15
N HIS A 44 0.07 -0.95 -8.75
CA HIS A 44 -0.56 -0.65 -10.05
C HIS A 44 -1.65 0.44 -9.96
N GLN A 45 -2.02 0.89 -8.76
CA GLN A 45 -2.87 2.07 -8.58
C GLN A 45 -2.09 3.40 -8.64
N ILE A 46 -0.75 3.34 -8.55
CA ILE A 46 0.13 4.49 -8.59
C ILE A 46 0.56 4.74 -10.02
N ARG A 47 0.25 5.92 -10.57
CA ARG A 47 0.72 6.29 -11.91
C ARG A 47 2.21 6.59 -11.90
N LEU A 48 2.92 6.08 -12.90
CA LEU A 48 4.30 6.49 -13.16
C LEU A 48 4.31 7.90 -13.75
N SER A 49 5.34 8.68 -13.40
CA SER A 49 5.62 9.94 -14.08
C SER A 49 5.85 9.66 -15.56
N GLU A 50 5.41 10.55 -16.46
CA GLU A 50 5.54 10.32 -17.92
C GLU A 50 7.00 10.08 -18.33
N GLU A 51 7.96 10.76 -17.68
CA GLU A 51 9.40 10.59 -17.90
C GLU A 51 9.91 9.21 -17.46
N ASP A 52 9.31 8.59 -16.46
CA ASP A 52 9.72 7.27 -15.96
C ASP A 52 9.05 6.11 -16.69
N GLN A 53 7.96 6.35 -17.43
CA GLN A 53 7.24 5.30 -18.16
C GLN A 53 8.16 4.62 -19.18
N GLU A 54 8.85 5.39 -20.02
CA GLU A 54 9.76 4.85 -21.04
C GLU A 54 10.91 4.03 -20.44
N LYS A 55 11.32 4.33 -19.21
CA LYS A 55 12.37 3.57 -18.49
C LYS A 55 11.91 2.15 -18.12
N THR A 56 10.59 1.90 -18.13
CA THR A 56 9.98 0.59 -17.89
C THR A 56 9.68 -0.20 -19.17
N THR A 57 10.25 0.23 -20.31
CA THR A 57 10.01 -0.41 -21.60
C THR A 57 10.44 -1.88 -21.61
N PHE A 58 9.60 -2.73 -22.15
CA PHE A 58 9.86 -4.15 -22.41
C PHE A 58 9.49 -4.51 -23.85
N MET A 59 10.18 -5.52 -24.38
CA MET A 59 9.97 -5.99 -25.76
C MET A 59 9.08 -7.22 -25.77
N THR A 60 8.17 -7.27 -26.74
CA THR A 60 7.35 -8.44 -27.05
C THR A 60 7.45 -8.73 -28.55
N HIS A 61 6.93 -9.89 -28.98
CA HIS A 61 6.83 -10.20 -30.42
C HIS A 61 5.96 -9.20 -31.22
N MET A 62 5.13 -8.40 -30.54
CA MET A 62 4.28 -7.39 -31.16
C MET A 62 4.91 -5.98 -31.17
N GLY A 63 6.06 -5.81 -30.53
CA GLY A 63 6.74 -4.51 -30.40
C GLY A 63 7.07 -4.15 -28.95
N ASN A 64 7.44 -2.88 -28.77
CA ASN A 64 7.88 -2.33 -27.50
C ASN A 64 6.71 -1.70 -26.76
N PHE A 65 6.58 -2.01 -25.48
CA PHE A 65 5.56 -1.49 -24.60
C PHE A 65 6.21 -0.95 -23.34
N CYS A 66 5.62 0.08 -22.75
CA CYS A 66 6.01 0.60 -21.45
C CYS A 66 4.81 0.56 -20.49
N TYR A 67 5.09 0.61 -19.20
CA TYR A 67 4.04 0.66 -18.19
C TYR A 67 3.71 2.10 -17.80
N THR A 68 2.42 2.39 -17.64
CA THR A 68 1.91 3.70 -17.20
C THR A 68 1.67 3.76 -15.69
N VAL A 69 1.74 2.61 -15.02
CA VAL A 69 1.53 2.44 -13.57
C VAL A 69 2.72 1.73 -12.96
N MET A 70 2.93 1.95 -11.68
CA MET A 70 4.07 1.40 -10.95
C MET A 70 3.94 -0.11 -10.84
N LEU A 71 5.05 -0.82 -10.94
CA LEU A 71 5.10 -2.28 -10.93
C LEU A 71 5.87 -2.80 -9.74
N PHE A 72 5.59 -4.05 -9.42
CA PHE A 72 6.48 -4.84 -8.59
C PHE A 72 7.87 -4.98 -9.23
N GLY A 73 8.91 -5.01 -8.40
CA GLY A 73 10.30 -5.17 -8.85
C GLY A 73 11.03 -3.86 -9.15
N LEU A 74 10.36 -2.70 -9.17
CA LEU A 74 11.05 -1.41 -9.24
C LEU A 74 11.66 -1.06 -7.86
N LYS A 75 12.92 -0.59 -7.87
CA LYS A 75 13.71 -0.28 -6.66
C LYS A 75 12.99 0.63 -5.65
N ASN A 76 12.21 1.58 -6.16
CA ASN A 76 11.53 2.59 -5.35
C ASN A 76 10.03 2.31 -5.15
N ALA A 77 9.51 1.16 -5.59
CA ALA A 77 8.10 0.80 -5.48
C ALA A 77 7.58 0.91 -4.06
N GLY A 78 8.20 0.19 -3.11
CA GLY A 78 7.79 0.21 -1.70
C GLY A 78 7.84 1.61 -1.08
N ALA A 79 8.88 2.40 -1.39
CA ALA A 79 9.02 3.75 -0.87
C ALA A 79 7.92 4.70 -1.37
N THR A 80 7.59 4.63 -2.67
CA THR A 80 6.51 5.42 -3.26
C THR A 80 5.14 5.00 -2.74
N TYR A 81 4.92 3.68 -2.60
CA TYR A 81 3.68 3.15 -2.04
C TYR A 81 3.48 3.60 -0.58
N HIS A 82 4.51 3.47 0.26
CA HIS A 82 4.39 3.88 1.65
C HIS A 82 4.15 5.40 1.78
N ARG A 83 4.79 6.22 0.92
CA ARG A 83 4.51 7.67 0.86
C ARG A 83 3.04 7.96 0.50
N MET A 84 2.46 7.19 -0.42
CA MET A 84 1.05 7.30 -0.76
C MET A 84 0.17 6.95 0.44
N ILE A 85 0.45 5.84 1.13
CA ILE A 85 -0.27 5.43 2.35
C ILE A 85 -0.23 6.53 3.41
N ASP A 86 0.94 7.10 3.68
CA ASP A 86 1.13 8.19 4.63
C ASP A 86 0.32 9.43 4.25
N ALA A 87 0.24 9.75 2.96
CA ALA A 87 -0.53 10.89 2.47
C ALA A 87 -2.06 10.65 2.58
N VAL A 88 -2.53 9.47 2.17
CA VAL A 88 -3.95 9.09 2.16
C VAL A 88 -4.50 9.03 3.60
N PHE A 89 -3.74 8.44 4.51
CA PHE A 89 -4.17 8.11 5.87
C PHE A 89 -3.50 8.94 6.96
N LYS A 90 -2.96 10.11 6.61
CA LYS A 90 -2.23 11.02 7.51
C LYS A 90 -2.91 11.25 8.88
N ASN A 91 -4.24 11.28 8.93
CA ASN A 91 -5.03 11.55 10.15
C ASN A 91 -5.41 10.29 10.94
N GLN A 92 -5.19 9.10 10.37
CA GLN A 92 -5.52 7.80 10.96
C GLN A 92 -4.27 7.03 11.41
N LEU A 93 -3.16 7.17 10.67
CA LEU A 93 -1.90 6.48 10.96
C LEU A 93 -1.39 6.82 12.36
N GLY A 94 -1.03 5.79 13.13
CA GLY A 94 -0.61 5.86 14.52
C GLY A 94 -1.72 6.15 15.54
N ARG A 95 -2.94 6.52 15.09
CA ARG A 95 -4.09 6.76 15.99
C ARG A 95 -4.97 5.52 16.12
N ASN A 96 -5.47 5.04 14.99
CA ASN A 96 -6.37 3.89 14.86
C ASN A 96 -6.03 3.07 13.61
N MET A 97 -4.93 3.39 12.94
CA MET A 97 -4.48 2.70 11.74
C MET A 97 -2.97 2.54 11.79
N GLU A 98 -2.52 1.42 11.27
CA GLU A 98 -1.14 0.99 11.22
C GLU A 98 -0.89 0.42 9.84
N ALA A 99 0.21 0.78 9.19
CA ALA A 99 0.50 0.31 7.84
C ALA A 99 1.91 -0.25 7.75
N TYR A 100 2.04 -1.43 7.14
CA TYR A 100 3.30 -2.09 6.92
C TYR A 100 3.38 -2.61 5.49
N VAL A 101 4.28 -2.02 4.70
CA VAL A 101 4.43 -2.31 3.27
C VAL A 101 3.05 -2.27 2.59
N ASP A 102 2.53 -3.41 2.13
CA ASP A 102 1.29 -3.51 1.36
C ASP A 102 0.04 -3.70 2.25
N ASP A 103 0.23 -4.07 3.51
CA ASP A 103 -0.83 -4.38 4.46
C ASP A 103 -1.18 -3.17 5.34
N VAL A 104 -2.46 -2.82 5.38
CA VAL A 104 -2.99 -1.76 6.24
C VAL A 104 -3.91 -2.38 7.27
N LEU A 105 -3.78 -1.96 8.52
CA LEU A 105 -4.52 -2.46 9.65
C LEU A 105 -5.25 -1.31 10.33
N VAL A 106 -6.54 -1.51 10.58
CA VAL A 106 -7.36 -0.59 11.35
C VAL A 106 -7.66 -1.21 12.71
N ASN A 107 -7.24 -0.51 13.76
CA ASN A 107 -7.29 -0.91 15.15
C ASN A 107 -8.34 -0.09 15.89
N SER A 108 -9.37 -0.73 16.42
CA SER A 108 -10.35 -0.07 17.27
C SER A 108 -10.20 -0.52 18.72
N LYS A 109 -10.09 0.45 19.63
CA LYS A 109 -9.91 0.19 21.07
C LYS A 109 -11.15 -0.43 21.71
N LYS A 110 -12.33 -0.12 21.17
CA LYS A 110 -13.62 -0.61 21.63
C LYS A 110 -14.42 -1.13 20.44
N GLU A 111 -15.13 -2.23 20.64
CA GLU A 111 -16.02 -2.82 19.62
C GLU A 111 -17.05 -1.79 19.08
N VAL A 112 -17.54 -0.91 19.96
CA VAL A 112 -18.54 0.14 19.64
C VAL A 112 -18.00 1.21 18.66
N ASP A 113 -16.69 1.45 18.65
CA ASP A 113 -16.06 2.43 17.76
C ASP A 113 -15.64 1.82 16.41
N HIS A 114 -15.71 0.49 16.28
CA HIS A 114 -15.27 -0.23 15.08
C HIS A 114 -16.14 0.00 13.83
N LEU A 115 -17.26 0.71 13.97
CA LEU A 115 -18.03 1.19 12.81
C LEU A 115 -17.54 2.56 12.30
N LYS A 116 -16.88 3.35 13.15
CA LYS A 116 -16.43 4.70 12.80
C LYS A 116 -15.03 4.69 12.17
N ASP A 117 -14.10 3.92 12.74
CA ASP A 117 -12.71 3.91 12.28
C ASP A 117 -12.55 3.36 10.84
N PRO A 118 -13.19 2.23 10.47
CA PRO A 118 -13.17 1.75 9.10
C PRO A 118 -13.96 2.68 8.16
N ARG A 119 -15.01 3.35 8.64
CA ARG A 119 -15.76 4.31 7.81
C ARG A 119 -14.90 5.49 7.36
N GLU A 120 -14.14 6.09 8.27
CA GLU A 120 -13.19 7.15 7.95
C GLU A 120 -12.14 6.67 6.93
N MET A 121 -11.68 5.43 7.07
CA MET A 121 -10.75 4.79 6.13
C MET A 121 -11.37 4.63 4.73
N PHE A 122 -12.61 4.14 4.63
CA PHE A 122 -13.31 4.04 3.35
C PHE A 122 -13.54 5.42 2.70
N ASP A 123 -13.82 6.45 3.50
CA ASP A 123 -13.99 7.82 3.01
C ASP A 123 -12.66 8.38 2.44
N ASN A 124 -11.53 8.12 3.09
CA ASN A 124 -10.20 8.49 2.59
C ASN A 124 -9.87 7.77 1.27
N LEU A 125 -10.10 6.46 1.19
CA LEU A 125 -9.90 5.69 -0.05
C LEU A 125 -10.77 6.20 -1.20
N LYS A 126 -12.03 6.52 -0.91
CA LYS A 126 -12.97 7.06 -1.90
C LYS A 126 -12.51 8.42 -2.42
N ARG A 127 -12.00 9.29 -1.53
CA ARG A 127 -11.46 10.61 -1.92
C ARG A 127 -10.29 10.46 -2.88
N GLU A 128 -9.35 9.55 -2.57
CA GLU A 128 -8.15 9.32 -3.39
C GLU A 128 -8.38 8.32 -4.54
N ARG A 129 -9.63 7.83 -4.71
CA ARG A 129 -10.05 6.87 -5.74
C ARG A 129 -9.26 5.55 -5.71
N LEU A 130 -8.79 5.17 -4.52
CA LEU A 130 -8.11 3.90 -4.29
C LEU A 130 -9.12 2.78 -4.11
N ARG A 131 -8.80 1.60 -4.63
CA ARG A 131 -9.63 0.39 -4.55
C ARG A 131 -9.07 -0.60 -3.54
N LEU A 132 -9.94 -1.34 -2.86
CA LEU A 132 -9.59 -2.39 -1.91
C LEU A 132 -9.83 -3.78 -2.50
N ASN A 133 -9.00 -4.73 -2.09
CA ASN A 133 -9.20 -6.14 -2.36
C ASN A 133 -10.18 -6.73 -1.35
N LEU A 134 -11.47 -6.70 -1.66
CA LEU A 134 -12.50 -7.22 -0.76
C LEU A 134 -12.35 -8.72 -0.47
N LEU A 135 -11.67 -9.48 -1.33
CA LEU A 135 -11.43 -10.92 -1.10
C LEU A 135 -10.42 -11.21 0.01
N LYS A 136 -9.54 -10.25 0.29
CA LYS A 136 -8.52 -10.35 1.36
C LYS A 136 -8.82 -9.43 2.54
N TYR A 137 -9.95 -8.73 2.48
CA TYR A 137 -10.39 -7.88 3.56
C TYR A 137 -10.88 -8.72 4.74
N VAL A 138 -10.32 -8.46 5.92
CA VAL A 138 -10.78 -9.06 7.17
C VAL A 138 -11.40 -7.94 8.00
N PHE A 139 -12.66 -8.11 8.38
CA PHE A 139 -13.39 -7.14 9.20
C PHE A 139 -13.67 -7.68 10.59
N GLY A 140 -13.47 -6.85 11.62
CA GLY A 140 -14.00 -7.14 12.94
C GLY A 140 -13.34 -8.32 13.66
N ALA A 141 -12.11 -8.69 13.30
CA ALA A 141 -11.45 -9.86 13.86
C ALA A 141 -10.77 -9.55 15.21
N LYS A 142 -10.79 -10.52 16.13
CA LYS A 142 -10.06 -10.41 17.42
C LYS A 142 -8.56 -10.63 17.26
N ALA A 143 -8.15 -11.30 16.19
CA ALA A 143 -6.76 -11.53 15.81
C ALA A 143 -6.70 -11.66 14.29
N VAL A 144 -5.66 -11.10 13.68
CA VAL A 144 -5.38 -11.23 12.26
C VAL A 144 -3.95 -11.76 12.06
N LYS A 145 -3.72 -12.51 11.00
CA LYS A 145 -2.37 -12.88 10.60
C LYS A 145 -1.80 -11.74 9.76
N PHE A 146 -0.66 -11.24 10.18
CA PHE A 146 0.15 -10.27 9.47
C PHE A 146 1.26 -10.99 8.72
#